data_AF-X0UUT7-F1
#
_entry.id   AF-X0UUT7-F1
#
_cell.length_a   1.000
_cell.length_b   1.000
_cell.length_c   1.000
_cell.angle_alpha   90.00
_cell.angle_beta   90.00
_cell.angle_gamma   90.00
#
_symmetry.space_group_name_H-M   'P 1'
#
loop_
_entity.id
_entity.type
_entity.pdbx_description
1 polymer ?
#
loop_
_entity_poly.entity_id
_entity_poly.type
_entity_poly.pdbx_seq_one_letter_code
_entity_poly.pdbx_strand_id
1 'polypeptide(L)'
;FKAGSYLFAGRQEFEGREVVEIEYYPTFSDLDGDQGKKDKDEQDYENMFEKSLLVSMLILPEEHQIVKISFDTVGLEFLPYRWLVRLDELRASMTMDKPLGDIWLPKSIIAAGSLTTANATLSVKYSREFHDYKKTDVKVRFWFETPDPRKPEDR
;
A
#
# COMPACT_ATOMS: atom_id res chain seq x y z
N PHE A 1 0.59 13.89 -2.57
CA PHE A 1 0.90 14.36 -1.20
C PHE A 1 -0.23 15.24 -0.70
N LYS A 2 -0.90 14.83 0.38
CA LYS A 2 -1.95 15.60 1.08
C LYS A 2 -1.32 16.31 2.28
N ALA A 3 -1.33 17.63 2.28
CA ALA A 3 -0.72 18.41 3.37
C ALA A 3 -1.43 18.11 4.70
N GLY A 4 -0.66 17.91 5.77
CA GLY A 4 -1.19 17.70 7.13
C GLY A 4 -1.50 16.25 7.52
N SER A 5 -1.28 15.26 6.64
CA SER A 5 -1.56 13.85 6.95
C SER A 5 -0.31 13.02 7.26
N TYR A 6 0.89 13.59 7.12
CA TYR A 6 2.16 12.90 7.32
C TYR A 6 2.81 13.38 8.61
N LEU A 7 3.19 12.43 9.48
CA LEU A 7 3.81 12.70 10.77
C LEU A 7 5.24 12.20 10.77
N PHE A 8 6.18 13.03 11.21
CA PHE A 8 7.55 12.60 11.45
C PHE A 8 7.59 11.74 12.71
N ALA A 9 7.88 10.46 12.55
CA ALA A 9 7.91 9.50 13.65
C ALA A 9 9.32 9.34 14.24
N GLY A 10 10.37 9.67 13.47
CA GLY A 10 11.74 9.72 13.98
C GLY A 10 12.79 9.40 12.94
N ARG A 11 14.00 9.16 13.43
CA ARG A 11 15.12 8.62 12.64
C ARG A 11 15.51 7.27 13.20
N GLN A 12 15.83 6.34 12.32
CA GLN A 12 16.28 5.00 12.69
C GLN A 12 17.31 4.48 11.68
N GLU A 13 17.98 3.40 12.03
CA GLU A 13 18.85 2.68 11.12
C GLU A 13 18.07 1.56 10.42
N PHE A 14 18.15 1.48 9.10
CA PHE A 14 17.53 0.41 8.31
C PHE A 14 18.52 -0.10 7.26
N GLU A 15 18.83 -1.40 7.30
CA GLU A 15 19.83 -2.05 6.42
C GLU A 15 21.18 -1.28 6.35
N GLY A 16 21.67 -0.77 7.48
CA GLY A 16 22.93 -0.04 7.58
C GLY A 16 22.88 1.42 7.11
N ARG A 17 21.69 1.97 6.86
CA ARG A 17 21.47 3.35 6.40
C ARG A 17 20.64 4.13 7.42
N GLU A 18 20.96 5.41 7.64
CA GLU A 18 20.11 6.30 8.43
C GLU A 18 18.87 6.67 7.59
N VAL A 19 17.69 6.37 8.12
CA VAL A 19 16.40 6.64 7.47
C VAL A 19 15.51 7.48 8.37
N VAL A 20 14.62 8.25 7.75
CA VAL A 20 13.55 8.99 8.40
C VAL A 20 12.27 8.17 8.31
N GLU A 21 11.61 7.97 9.44
CA GLU A 21 10.29 7.36 9.48
C GLU A 21 9.19 8.42 9.40
N ILE A 22 8.26 8.19 8.49
CA ILE A 22 7.04 8.99 8.33
C ILE A 22 5.84 8.09 8.47
N GLU A 23 4.95 8.44 9.38
CA GLU A 23 3.64 7.80 9.55
C GLU A 23 2.57 8.55 8.76
N TYR A 24 1.64 7.80 8.20
CA TYR A 24 0.50 8.29 7.46
C TYR A 24 -0.73 7.47 7.81
N TYR A 25 -1.81 8.17 8.13
CA TYR A 25 -3.12 7.57 8.43
C TYR A 25 -4.04 7.86 7.23
N PRO A 26 -4.10 6.96 6.24
CA PRO A 26 -4.86 7.18 5.01
C PRO A 26 -6.36 7.18 5.24
N THR A 27 -7.06 7.87 4.34
CA THR A 27 -8.45 7.55 4.02
C THR A 27 -8.48 6.60 2.82
N PHE A 28 -9.56 5.85 2.61
CA PHE A 28 -9.73 4.84 1.58
C PHE A 28 -9.75 5.50 0.21
N SER A 29 -10.28 6.72 0.15
CA SER A 29 -10.15 7.60 -1.03
C SER A 29 -8.70 7.94 -1.41
N ASP A 30 -7.75 7.80 -0.49
CA ASP A 30 -6.33 7.97 -0.79
C ASP A 30 -5.69 6.65 -1.30
N LEU A 31 -6.36 5.50 -1.12
CA LEU A 31 -5.89 4.17 -1.51
C LEU A 31 -6.55 3.65 -2.79
N ASP A 32 -7.82 3.98 -3.00
CA ASP A 32 -8.65 3.50 -4.10
C ASP A 32 -8.92 4.64 -5.09
N GLY A 33 -8.68 4.38 -6.38
CA GLY A 33 -8.81 5.36 -7.46
C GLY A 33 -10.18 5.35 -8.15
N ASP A 34 -11.08 4.44 -7.78
CA ASP A 34 -12.37 4.24 -8.43
C ASP A 34 -13.53 4.76 -7.56
N GLN A 35 -14.29 5.72 -8.11
CA GLN A 35 -15.50 6.28 -7.49
C GLN A 35 -16.77 5.55 -7.98
N GLY A 36 -16.71 4.22 -8.07
CA GLY A 36 -17.91 3.41 -8.30
C GLY A 36 -18.95 3.64 -7.19
N LYS A 37 -20.24 3.49 -7.51
CA LYS A 37 -21.29 3.43 -6.47
C LYS A 37 -21.09 2.16 -5.65
N LYS A 38 -20.44 2.29 -4.49
CA LYS A 38 -20.28 1.23 -3.51
C LYS A 38 -21.58 1.01 -2.76
N ASP A 39 -21.92 -0.23 -2.45
CA ASP A 39 -23.08 -0.52 -1.61
C ASP A 39 -22.84 -0.02 -0.18
N LYS A 40 -23.93 0.19 0.58
CA LYS A 40 -23.84 0.75 1.94
C LYS A 40 -22.94 -0.09 2.86
N ASP A 41 -23.00 -1.42 2.71
CA ASP A 41 -22.18 -2.33 3.49
C ASP A 41 -20.69 -2.15 3.15
N GLU A 42 -20.33 -2.08 1.87
CA GLU A 42 -18.94 -1.82 1.42
C GLU A 42 -18.42 -0.48 1.96
N GLN A 43 -19.21 0.58 1.88
CA GLN A 43 -18.82 1.89 2.43
C GLN A 43 -18.58 1.83 3.95
N ASP A 44 -19.42 1.10 4.69
CA ASP A 44 -19.24 0.93 6.13
C ASP A 44 -17.94 0.16 6.43
N TYR A 45 -17.62 -0.90 5.68
CA TYR A 45 -16.34 -1.62 5.82
C TYR A 45 -15.12 -0.73 5.50
N GLU A 46 -15.18 0.05 4.43
CA GLU A 46 -14.09 0.93 4.01
C GLU A 46 -13.83 2.01 5.05
N ASN A 47 -14.87 2.74 5.46
CA ASN A 47 -14.80 3.75 6.51
C ASN A 47 -14.22 3.21 7.83
N MET A 48 -14.43 1.92 8.06
CA MET A 48 -13.90 1.24 9.23
C MET A 48 -12.43 0.88 9.03
N PHE A 49 -12.06 0.29 7.90
CA PHE A 49 -10.67 -0.01 7.58
C PHE A 49 -9.78 1.22 7.61
N GLU A 50 -10.24 2.36 7.06
CA GLU A 50 -9.57 3.67 7.13
C GLU A 50 -9.12 4.01 8.55
N LYS A 51 -10.00 3.83 9.53
CA LYS A 51 -9.75 4.23 10.92
C LYS A 51 -8.68 3.38 11.61
N SER A 52 -8.42 2.20 11.09
CA SER A 52 -7.44 1.26 11.67
C SER A 52 -6.11 1.22 10.95
N LEU A 53 -6.00 1.79 9.75
CA LEU A 53 -4.82 1.60 8.92
C LEU A 53 -3.74 2.64 9.24
N LEU A 54 -2.56 2.17 9.61
CA LEU A 54 -1.34 2.94 9.69
C LEU A 54 -0.42 2.56 8.52
N VAL A 55 0.06 3.57 7.81
CA VAL A 55 1.09 3.42 6.79
C VAL A 55 2.39 4.04 7.29
N SER A 56 3.40 3.22 7.53
CA SER A 56 4.75 3.67 7.91
C SER A 56 5.68 3.63 6.71
N MET A 57 6.32 4.75 6.40
CA MET A 57 7.28 4.88 5.30
C MET A 57 8.66 5.19 5.86
N LEU A 58 9.63 4.34 5.54
CA LEU A 58 11.05 4.62 5.81
C LEU A 58 11.63 5.28 4.57
N ILE A 59 12.15 6.49 4.74
CA ILE A 59 12.71 7.32 3.67
C ILE A 59 14.20 7.48 3.90
N LEU A 60 14.99 7.18 2.88
CA LEU A 60 16.40 7.52 2.82
C LEU A 60 16.53 9.01 2.45
N PRO A 61 16.93 9.90 3.38
CA PRO A 61 16.91 11.34 3.14
C PRO A 61 17.92 11.79 2.08
N GLU A 62 19.05 11.09 1.95
CA GLU A 62 20.10 11.44 0.98
C GLU A 62 19.62 11.32 -0.47
N GLU A 63 18.78 10.33 -0.74
CA GLU A 63 18.29 10.02 -2.10
C GLU A 63 16.81 10.36 -2.29
N HIS A 64 16.13 10.86 -1.25
CA HIS A 64 14.69 11.15 -1.25
C HIS A 64 13.81 9.94 -1.63
N GLN A 65 14.26 8.73 -1.32
CA GLN A 65 13.57 7.50 -1.70
C GLN A 65 12.93 6.80 -0.50
N ILE A 66 11.73 6.27 -0.68
CA ILE A 66 11.12 5.32 0.25
C ILE A 66 11.78 3.94 0.10
N VAL A 67 12.45 3.48 1.16
CA VAL A 67 13.16 2.18 1.21
C VAL A 67 12.32 1.07 1.82
N LYS A 68 11.29 1.42 2.59
CA LYS A 68 10.31 0.47 3.10
C LYS A 68 8.95 1.14 3.29
N ILE A 69 7.88 0.44 2.92
CA ILE A 69 6.51 0.81 3.27
C ILE A 69 5.94 -0.34 4.10
N SER A 70 5.29 -0.01 5.21
CA SER A 70 4.55 -0.96 6.04
C SER A 70 3.12 -0.47 6.19
N PHE A 71 2.19 -1.41 6.17
CA PHE A 71 0.77 -1.24 6.38
C PHE A 71 0.43 -2.10 7.58
N ASP A 72 0.00 -1.46 8.66
CA ASP A 72 -0.30 -2.12 9.91
C ASP A 72 -1.73 -1.71 10.30
N THR A 73 -2.64 -2.67 10.41
CA THR A 73 -3.99 -2.40 10.91
C THR A 73 -4.02 -2.57 12.42
N VAL A 74 -4.43 -1.54 13.16
CA VAL A 74 -4.63 -1.64 14.61
C VAL A 74 -6.11 -1.84 14.91
N GLY A 75 -6.43 -2.97 15.53
CA GLY A 75 -7.71 -3.18 16.19
C GLY A 75 -8.91 -3.28 15.27
N LEU A 76 -8.89 -4.18 14.27
CA LEU A 76 -10.03 -4.51 13.38
C LEU A 76 -11.27 -5.09 14.10
N GLU A 77 -11.29 -5.00 15.43
CA GLU A 77 -12.30 -5.43 16.37
C GLU A 77 -13.59 -4.61 16.31
N PHE A 78 -13.73 -3.65 15.41
CA PHE A 78 -14.98 -2.89 15.28
C PHE A 78 -15.84 -3.35 14.11
N LEU A 79 -15.35 -4.21 13.20
CA LEU A 79 -16.06 -4.64 11.98
C LEU A 79 -17.43 -5.30 12.26
N PRO A 80 -18.45 -5.09 11.40
CA PRO A 80 -19.73 -5.76 11.52
C PRO A 80 -19.56 -7.28 11.26
N TYR A 81 -20.48 -8.10 11.80
CA TYR A 81 -20.45 -9.58 11.71
C TYR A 81 -19.31 -10.31 12.44
N ARG A 82 -18.64 -9.66 13.40
CA ARG A 82 -17.66 -10.27 14.33
C ARG A 82 -18.11 -11.57 15.02
N TRP A 83 -19.41 -11.82 15.09
CA TRP A 83 -19.98 -13.03 15.68
C TRP A 83 -19.73 -14.28 14.82
N LEU A 84 -19.49 -14.14 13.51
CA LEU A 84 -19.13 -15.25 12.61
C LEU A 84 -17.62 -15.33 12.39
N VAL A 85 -17.04 -14.19 11.99
CA VAL A 85 -15.66 -14.10 11.50
C VAL A 85 -15.06 -12.79 12.01
N ARG A 86 -13.90 -12.89 12.64
CA ARG A 86 -13.12 -11.77 13.19
C ARG A 86 -11.78 -11.74 12.49
N LEU A 87 -11.50 -10.64 11.81
CA LEU A 87 -10.17 -10.35 11.29
C LEU A 87 -9.40 -9.69 12.43
N ASP A 88 -8.34 -10.36 12.91
CA ASP A 88 -7.62 -9.92 14.11
C ASP A 88 -6.51 -8.94 13.75
N GLU A 89 -5.72 -9.26 12.72
CA GLU A 89 -4.59 -8.46 12.27
C GLU A 89 -4.44 -8.59 10.75
N LEU A 90 -4.11 -7.47 10.10
CA LEU A 90 -3.52 -7.43 8.78
C LEU A 90 -2.23 -6.62 8.83
N ARG A 91 -1.16 -7.22 8.31
CA ARG A 91 0.13 -6.57 8.17
C ARG A 91 0.65 -6.81 6.77
N ALA A 92 1.07 -5.76 6.09
CA ALA A 92 1.79 -5.86 4.84
C ALA A 92 3.02 -4.97 4.88
N SER A 93 4.12 -5.41 4.28
CA SER A 93 5.29 -4.56 4.10
C SER A 93 5.98 -4.87 2.79
N MET A 94 6.54 -3.82 2.19
CA MET A 94 7.34 -3.88 0.99
C MET A 94 8.66 -3.19 1.25
N THR A 95 9.75 -3.89 1.01
CA THR A 95 11.11 -3.34 1.12
C THR A 95 11.67 -3.14 -0.28
N MET A 96 12.25 -1.97 -0.51
CA MET A 96 12.89 -1.60 -1.77
C MET A 96 14.40 -1.76 -1.64
N ASP A 97 15.06 -2.06 -2.75
CA ASP A 97 16.52 -2.08 -2.85
C ASP A 97 16.96 -1.58 -4.23
N LYS A 98 18.24 -1.33 -4.40
CA LYS A 98 18.88 -0.95 -5.68
C LYS A 98 19.71 -2.08 -6.27
N PRO A 99 19.08 -3.13 -6.81
CA PRO A 99 19.82 -4.24 -7.42
C PRO A 99 20.43 -3.88 -8.78
N LEU A 100 19.92 -2.83 -9.45
CA LEU A 100 20.30 -2.44 -10.81
C LEU A 100 20.66 -0.95 -10.87
N GLY A 101 21.89 -0.61 -10.47
CA GLY A 101 22.40 0.75 -10.52
C GLY A 101 21.54 1.69 -9.66
N ASP A 102 20.90 2.67 -10.28
CA ASP A 102 20.13 3.71 -9.59
C ASP A 102 18.60 3.46 -9.58
N ILE A 103 18.16 2.26 -9.97
CA ILE A 103 16.74 1.90 -10.04
C ILE A 103 16.33 1.17 -8.76
N TRP A 104 15.37 1.76 -8.04
CA TRP A 104 14.74 1.15 -6.88
C TRP A 104 13.68 0.14 -7.29
N LEU A 105 13.81 -1.09 -6.80
CA LEU A 105 12.89 -2.20 -7.08
C LEU A 105 12.48 -2.90 -5.78
N PRO A 106 11.27 -3.48 -5.72
CA PRO A 106 10.83 -4.24 -4.55
C PRO A 106 11.70 -5.48 -4.34
N LYS A 107 12.51 -5.50 -3.29
CA LYS A 107 13.32 -6.64 -2.86
C LYS A 107 12.47 -7.73 -2.22
N SER A 108 11.48 -7.33 -1.43
CA SER A 108 10.60 -8.27 -0.75
C SER A 108 9.23 -7.69 -0.47
N ILE A 109 8.22 -8.55 -0.51
CA ILE A 109 6.86 -8.27 -0.04
C ILE A 109 6.51 -9.32 1.01
N ILE A 110 6.06 -8.87 2.17
CA ILE A 110 5.60 -9.73 3.25
C ILE A 110 4.19 -9.29 3.61
N ALA A 111 3.23 -10.21 3.59
CA ALA A 111 1.87 -9.99 4.07
C ALA A 111 1.50 -11.08 5.09
N ALA A 112 0.84 -10.69 6.16
CA ALA A 112 0.34 -11.60 7.17
C ALA A 112 -1.07 -11.19 7.57
N GLY A 113 -1.89 -12.18 7.88
CA GLY A 113 -3.24 -11.96 8.39
C GLY A 113 -3.69 -13.08 9.29
N SER A 114 -4.55 -12.73 10.26
CA SER A 114 -5.16 -13.69 11.18
C SER A 114 -6.67 -13.51 11.20
N LEU A 115 -7.37 -14.64 11.12
CA LEU A 115 -8.82 -14.72 11.10
C LEU A 115 -9.27 -15.69 12.19
N THR A 116 -10.11 -15.22 13.10
CA THR A 116 -10.74 -16.05 14.12
C THR A 116 -12.22 -16.24 13.78
N THR A 117 -12.66 -17.49 13.77
CA THR A 117 -14.07 -17.89 13.64
C THR A 117 -14.54 -18.53 14.95
N ALA A 118 -15.83 -18.79 15.08
CA ALA A 118 -16.38 -19.46 16.27
C ALA A 118 -15.69 -20.81 16.59
N ASN A 119 -15.16 -21.50 15.58
CA ASN A 119 -14.66 -22.87 15.72
C ASN A 119 -13.15 -23.01 15.50
N ALA A 120 -12.48 -21.99 14.96
CA ALA A 120 -11.05 -22.07 14.61
C ALA A 120 -10.43 -20.70 14.40
N THR A 121 -9.12 -20.60 14.70
CA THR A 121 -8.26 -19.49 14.28
C THR A 121 -7.37 -19.94 13.13
N LEU A 122 -7.35 -19.17 12.06
CA LEU A 122 -6.52 -19.35 10.88
C LEU A 122 -5.52 -18.19 10.80
N SER A 123 -4.25 -18.51 10.55
CA SER A 123 -3.22 -17.50 10.27
C SER A 123 -2.60 -17.79 8.91
N VAL A 124 -2.54 -16.76 8.07
CA VAL A 124 -1.94 -16.82 6.73
C VAL A 124 -0.74 -15.91 6.71
N LYS A 125 0.38 -16.43 6.20
CA LYS A 125 1.60 -15.66 5.94
C LYS A 125 2.00 -15.85 4.49
N TYR A 126 2.29 -14.74 3.83
CA TYR A 126 2.79 -14.67 2.47
C TYR A 126 4.12 -13.91 2.49
N SER A 127 5.16 -14.50 1.94
CA SER A 127 6.45 -13.85 1.74
C SER A 127 6.91 -14.09 0.33
N ARG A 128 7.31 -13.02 -0.35
CA ARG A 128 7.87 -13.07 -1.69
C ARG A 128 9.16 -12.26 -1.72
N GLU A 129 10.24 -12.91 -2.11
CA GLU A 129 11.53 -12.27 -2.33
C GLU A 129 11.81 -12.22 -3.83
N PHE A 130 12.44 -11.13 -4.26
CA PHE A 130 12.78 -10.88 -5.65
C PHE A 130 14.30 -10.96 -5.81
N HIS A 131 14.73 -11.83 -6.72
CA HIS A 131 16.12 -12.05 -7.06
C HIS A 131 16.30 -11.95 -8.58
N ASP A 132 17.55 -11.89 -9.03
CA ASP A 132 17.93 -11.96 -10.46
C ASP A 132 17.23 -10.93 -11.35
N TYR A 133 17.27 -9.66 -10.95
CA TYR A 133 16.74 -8.57 -11.75
C TYR A 133 17.44 -8.49 -13.10
N LYS A 134 16.69 -8.73 -14.19
CA LYS A 134 17.19 -8.59 -15.56
C LYS A 134 16.53 -7.39 -16.22
N LYS A 135 17.37 -6.42 -16.63
CA LYS A 135 16.94 -5.29 -17.46
C LYS A 135 16.44 -5.83 -18.80
N THR A 136 15.14 -5.76 -19.03
CA THR A 136 14.54 -6.14 -20.31
C THR A 136 14.40 -4.89 -21.16
N ASP A 137 14.98 -4.87 -22.35
CA ASP A 137 14.94 -3.74 -23.29
C ASP A 137 13.59 -3.74 -24.03
N VAL A 138 12.52 -3.34 -23.35
CA VAL A 138 11.18 -3.26 -23.94
C VAL A 138 10.94 -1.85 -24.46
N LYS A 139 11.07 -1.66 -25.78
CA LYS A 139 10.64 -0.43 -26.47
C LYS A 139 9.11 -0.35 -26.46
N VAL A 140 8.53 0.34 -25.49
CA VAL A 140 7.10 0.66 -25.49
C VAL A 140 6.86 1.80 -26.49
N ARG A 141 6.09 1.53 -27.54
CA ARG A 141 5.70 2.52 -28.56
C ARG A 141 4.32 3.05 -28.19
N PHE A 142 4.25 4.28 -27.70
CA PHE A 142 2.98 4.96 -27.47
C PHE A 142 2.45 5.52 -28.79
N TRP A 143 1.22 5.16 -29.13
CA TRP A 143 0.47 5.83 -30.19
C TRP A 143 -0.55 6.74 -29.51
N PHE A 144 -0.43 8.04 -29.76
CA PHE A 144 -1.44 9.01 -29.37
C PHE A 144 -2.28 9.28 -30.62
N GLU A 145 -3.53 8.84 -30.62
CA GLU A 145 -4.51 9.38 -31.57
C GLU A 145 -4.81 10.81 -31.13
N THR A 146 -4.31 11.79 -31.90
CA THR A 146 -4.72 13.18 -31.71
C THR A 146 -6.15 13.30 -32.21
N PRO A 147 -7.11 13.77 -31.38
CA PRO A 147 -8.48 13.98 -31.84
C PRO A 147 -8.50 14.94 -33.02
N ASP A 148 -9.14 14.53 -34.13
CA ASP A 148 -9.29 15.35 -35.32
C ASP A 148 -10.18 16.58 -34.98
N PRO A 149 -9.67 17.82 -35.10
CA PRO A 149 -10.42 19.04 -34.78
C PRO A 149 -11.62 19.32 -35.71
N ARG A 150 -11.92 18.45 -36.69
CA ARG A 150 -13.02 18.63 -37.66
C ARG A 150 -14.28 17.82 -37.37
N LYS A 151 -14.32 17.00 -36.31
CA LYS A 151 -15.55 16.31 -35.91
C LYS A 151 -16.31 17.13 -34.86
N PRO A 152 -17.50 17.69 -35.16
CA PRO A 152 -18.38 18.17 -34.12
C PRO A 152 -18.87 16.97 -33.28
N GLU A 153 -18.84 17.12 -31.95
CA GLU A 153 -19.49 16.20 -31.03
C GLU A 153 -21.00 16.26 -31.25
N ASP A 154 -21.58 15.18 -31.79
CA ASP A 154 -23.02 14.98 -31.80
C ASP A 154 -23.49 14.71 -30.36
N ARG A 155 -24.43 15.55 -29.92
CA ARG A 155 -25.16 15.44 -28.65
C ARG A 155 -26.11 14.26 -28.62
#